data_AF-A0A8T4WY15-F1
#
_entry.id   AF-A0A8T4WY15-F1
#
_cell.length_a   1.000
_cell.length_b   1.000
_cell.length_c   1.000
_cell.angle_alpha   90.00
_cell.angle_beta   90.00
_cell.angle_gamma   90.00
#
_symmetry.space_group_name_H-M   'P 1'
#
loop_
_entity.id
_entity.type
_entity.pdbx_description
1 polymer ?
#
loop_
_entity_poly.entity_id
_entity_poly.type
_entity_poly.pdbx_seq_one_letter_code
_entity_poly.pdbx_strand_id
1 'polypeptide(L)'
;MSLFGEKKISGITKRVLSMFSESAKDSHPNEFAAGLREIDGIISELILVPGTVAGPVSAILKLHQLPIDYSIVGVIHSHPTPSYEPSQEDFSTFGSYGRVHIIMAYPYDMDSWQAYDSTGKKIELELIE
;
A
#
# COMPACT_ATOMS: atom_id res chain seq x y z
N MET A 1 27.70 -0.35 -7.33
CA MET A 1 27.26 -1.49 -6.50
C MET A 1 26.95 -0.92 -5.12
N SER A 2 25.68 -0.84 -4.71
CA SER A 2 25.33 -0.35 -3.37
C SER A 2 25.91 -1.32 -2.33
N LEU A 3 26.66 -0.79 -1.35
CA LEU A 3 27.24 -1.53 -0.23
C LEU A 3 26.20 -1.94 0.83
N PHE A 4 24.94 -1.57 0.62
CA PHE A 4 23.82 -1.94 1.47
C PHE A 4 22.89 -2.80 0.63
N GLY A 5 22.83 -4.10 0.93
CA GLY A 5 21.75 -4.95 0.42
C GLY A 5 20.41 -4.31 0.79
N GLU A 6 19.43 -4.41 -0.11
CA GLU A 6 18.09 -3.89 0.17
C GLU A 6 17.55 -4.47 1.47
N LYS A 7 17.24 -3.60 2.44
CA LYS A 7 16.70 -4.01 3.74
C LYS A 7 15.37 -4.73 3.50
N LYS A 8 15.27 -5.98 3.97
CA LYS A 8 14.02 -6.76 3.91
C LYS A 8 12.97 -6.03 4.73
N ILE A 9 11.82 -5.74 4.13
CA ILE A 9 10.66 -5.21 4.85
C ILE A 9 10.02 -6.37 5.60
N SER A 10 9.94 -6.25 6.93
CA SER A 10 9.47 -7.34 7.80
C SER A 10 8.13 -7.07 8.45
N GLY A 11 7.70 -5.81 8.52
CA GLY A 11 6.46 -5.46 9.19
C GLY A 11 5.88 -4.11 8.82
N ILE A 12 4.70 -3.87 9.35
CA ILE A 12 3.92 -2.64 9.21
C ILE A 12 3.38 -2.26 10.59
N THR A 13 3.47 -0.97 10.92
CA THR A 13 2.93 -0.51 12.20
C THR A 13 1.40 -0.52 12.18
N LYS A 14 0.80 -0.91 13.31
CA LYS A 14 -0.64 -0.88 13.55
C LYS A 14 -1.21 0.51 13.38
N ARG A 15 -0.43 1.55 13.73
CA ARG A 15 -0.78 2.95 13.48
C ARG A 15 -1.01 3.21 11.99
N VAL A 16 -0.11 2.77 11.11
CA VAL A 16 -0.25 2.94 9.65
C VAL A 16 -1.51 2.26 9.14
N LEU A 17 -1.71 0.99 9.49
CA LEU A 17 -2.90 0.24 9.06
C LEU A 17 -4.20 0.84 9.60
N SER A 18 -4.22 1.28 10.86
CA SER A 18 -5.40 1.92 11.47
C SER A 18 -5.73 3.25 10.78
N MET A 19 -4.71 4.07 10.50
CA MET A 19 -4.91 5.32 9.75
C MET A 19 -5.48 5.05 8.35
N PHE A 20 -4.95 4.05 7.65
CA PHE A 20 -5.43 3.68 6.32
C PHE A 20 -6.87 3.15 6.37
N SER A 21 -7.19 2.30 7.35
CA SER A 21 -8.54 1.76 7.58
C SER A 21 -9.58 2.87 7.71
N GLU A 22 -9.31 3.89 8.53
CA GLU A 22 -10.24 5.02 8.70
C GLU A 22 -10.40 5.84 7.41
N SER A 23 -9.32 6.06 6.66
CA SER A 23 -9.41 6.72 5.34
C SER A 23 -10.17 5.89 4.30
N ALA A 24 -10.01 4.56 4.31
CA ALA A 24 -10.74 3.66 3.43
C ALA A 24 -12.25 3.65 3.75
N LYS A 25 -12.62 3.68 5.04
CA LYS A 25 -14.01 3.82 5.48
C LYS A 25 -14.63 5.15 5.04
N ASP A 26 -13.90 6.26 5.20
CA ASP A 26 -14.36 7.60 4.79
C ASP A 26 -14.52 7.72 3.25
N SER A 27 -13.65 7.02 2.51
CA SER A 27 -13.69 7.04 1.03
C SER A 27 -14.72 6.09 0.43
N HIS A 28 -15.25 5.12 1.19
CA HIS A 28 -16.18 4.12 0.70
C HIS A 28 -17.43 4.76 0.04
N PRO A 29 -17.87 4.28 -1.14
CA PRO A 29 -17.45 3.08 -1.86
C PRO A 29 -16.30 3.29 -2.86
N ASN A 30 -15.62 4.43 -2.83
CA ASN A 30 -14.47 4.67 -3.68
C ASN A 30 -13.21 4.02 -3.09
N GLU A 31 -12.31 3.60 -3.97
CA GLU A 31 -10.97 3.18 -3.58
C GLU A 31 -10.15 4.38 -3.13
N PHE A 32 -9.43 4.18 -2.04
CA PHE A 32 -8.44 5.10 -1.50
C PHE A 32 -7.06 4.51 -1.69
N ALA A 33 -6.04 5.34 -1.95
CA ALA A 33 -4.67 4.85 -2.07
C ALA A 33 -3.65 5.84 -1.50
N ALA A 34 -2.53 5.30 -1.02
CA ALA A 34 -1.41 6.05 -0.45
C ALA A 34 -0.07 5.35 -0.72
N GLY A 35 1.02 6.11 -0.70
CA GLY A 35 2.37 5.54 -0.69
C GLY A 35 2.76 5.00 0.69
N LEU A 36 3.67 4.04 0.72
CA LEU A 36 4.18 3.41 1.93
C LEU A 36 5.65 3.77 2.12
N ARG A 37 5.99 4.37 3.26
CA ARG A 37 7.39 4.63 3.62
C ARG A 37 7.88 3.62 4.67
N GLU A 38 9.05 3.07 4.42
CA GLU A 38 9.79 2.26 5.38
C GLU A 38 10.73 3.09 6.24
N ILE A 39 10.83 2.73 7.52
CA ILE A 39 11.86 3.17 8.44
C ILE A 39 12.44 1.91 9.08
N ASP A 40 13.73 1.69 8.84
CA ASP A 40 14.50 0.56 9.37
C ASP A 40 13.96 -0.85 9.06
N GLY A 41 13.22 -1.01 7.97
CA GLY A 41 12.60 -2.28 7.55
C GLY A 41 11.14 -2.42 7.99
N ILE A 42 10.57 -1.41 8.64
CA ILE A 42 9.18 -1.37 9.09
C ILE A 42 8.42 -0.26 8.36
N ILE A 43 7.29 -0.60 7.74
CA ILE A 43 6.40 0.38 7.13
C ILE A 43 5.75 1.22 8.23
N SER A 44 6.12 2.50 8.27
CA SER A 44 5.88 3.37 9.43
C SER A 44 5.14 4.66 9.08
N GLU A 45 4.99 4.99 7.79
CA GLU A 45 4.24 6.18 7.38
C GLU A 45 3.41 5.95 6.11
N LEU A 46 2.29 6.68 6.02
CA LEU A 46 1.49 6.85 4.81
C LEU A 46 1.90 8.15 4.12
N ILE A 47 2.14 8.06 2.81
CA ILE A 47 2.46 9.21 1.97
C ILE A 47 1.22 9.53 1.13
N LEU A 48 0.56 10.63 1.47
CA LEU A 48 -0.52 11.15 0.66
C LEU A 48 0.06 11.74 -0.62
N VAL A 49 -0.37 11.21 -1.77
CA VAL A 49 0.11 11.69 -3.07
C VAL A 49 -0.83 12.81 -3.56
N PRO A 50 -0.34 14.05 -3.74
CA PRO A 50 -1.17 15.14 -4.25
C PRO A 50 -1.83 14.76 -5.58
N GLY A 51 -3.11 15.07 -5.75
CA GLY A 51 -3.83 14.75 -6.98
C GLY A 51 -4.24 13.27 -7.13
N THR A 52 -4.14 12.47 -6.06
CA THR A 52 -4.80 11.16 -5.98
C THR A 52 -6.30 11.38 -6.15
N VAL A 53 -6.88 10.75 -7.18
CA VAL A 53 -8.32 10.77 -7.43
C VAL A 53 -8.88 9.46 -6.91
N ALA A 54 -9.66 9.54 -5.82
CA ALA A 54 -10.47 8.41 -5.38
C ALA A 54 -11.55 8.12 -6.44
N GLY A 55 -11.70 6.87 -6.82
CA GLY A 55 -12.66 6.44 -7.84
C GLY A 55 -13.35 5.13 -7.45
N PRO A 56 -14.52 4.83 -8.04
CA PRO A 56 -15.33 3.66 -7.65
C PRO A 56 -14.74 2.31 -8.11
N VAL A 57 -13.73 2.34 -8.99
CA VAL A 57 -13.08 1.14 -9.57
C VAL A 57 -11.57 1.17 -9.37
N SER A 58 -10.97 2.34 -9.28
CA SER A 58 -9.54 2.50 -8.99
C SER A 58 -9.26 3.85 -8.36
N ALA A 59 -8.30 3.88 -7.45
CA ALA A 59 -7.64 5.11 -7.04
C ALA A 59 -6.52 5.42 -8.04
N ILE A 60 -6.58 6.58 -8.71
CA ILE A 60 -5.51 6.98 -9.62
C ILE A 60 -4.39 7.62 -8.79
N LEU A 61 -3.42 6.80 -8.39
CA LEU A 61 -2.22 7.28 -7.72
C LEU A 61 -1.23 7.78 -8.78
N LYS A 62 -0.99 9.09 -8.80
CA LYS A 62 -0.03 9.70 -9.74
C LYS A 62 1.39 9.46 -9.24
N LEU A 63 1.89 8.24 -9.44
CA LEU A 63 3.21 7.79 -8.98
C LEU A 63 4.35 8.73 -9.39
N HIS A 64 4.24 9.41 -10.54
CA HIS A 64 5.21 10.41 -11.01
C HIS A 64 5.27 11.70 -10.16
N GLN A 65 4.36 11.89 -9.20
CA GLN A 65 4.33 13.01 -8.26
C GLN A 65 4.92 12.64 -6.89
N LEU A 66 5.35 11.39 -6.69
CA LEU A 66 6.08 11.01 -5.50
C LEU A 66 7.43 11.74 -5.45
N PRO A 67 7.88 12.19 -4.26
CA PRO A 67 9.22 12.75 -4.12
C PRO A 67 10.28 11.70 -4.48
N ILE A 68 11.45 12.15 -4.90
CA ILE A 68 12.62 11.26 -5.07
C ILE A 68 13.07 10.82 -3.68
N ASP A 69 12.52 9.71 -3.24
CA ASP A 69 12.61 9.23 -1.87
C ASP A 69 12.64 7.70 -1.85
N TYR A 70 13.83 7.16 -1.67
CA TYR A 70 14.07 5.71 -1.72
C TYR A 70 13.48 4.95 -0.53
N SER A 71 13.03 5.66 0.51
CA SER A 71 12.33 5.02 1.62
C SER A 71 10.84 4.80 1.31
N ILE A 72 10.32 5.36 0.22
CA ILE A 72 8.98 5.00 -0.29
C ILE A 72 9.10 3.69 -1.05
N VAL A 73 8.58 2.64 -0.44
CA VAL A 73 8.81 1.26 -0.85
C VAL A 73 7.63 0.64 -1.59
N GLY A 74 6.52 1.34 -1.68
CA GLY A 74 5.28 0.70 -2.09
C GLY A 74 4.06 1.58 -2.06
N VAL A 75 2.92 0.95 -2.30
CA VAL A 75 1.59 1.56 -2.24
C VAL A 75 0.63 0.67 -1.48
N ILE A 76 -0.37 1.29 -0.86
CA ILE A 76 -1.53 0.63 -0.28
C ILE A 76 -2.78 1.20 -0.93
N HIS A 77 -3.74 0.35 -1.29
CA HIS A 77 -5.06 0.78 -1.75
C HIS A 77 -6.20 -0.03 -1.14
N SER A 78 -7.41 0.53 -1.16
CA SER A 78 -8.61 -0.12 -0.62
C SER A 78 -9.51 -0.68 -1.71
N HIS A 79 -10.07 -1.86 -1.50
CA HIS A 79 -11.15 -2.40 -2.31
C HIS A 79 -12.50 -2.20 -1.60
N PRO A 80 -13.58 -1.78 -2.31
CA PRO A 80 -14.91 -1.65 -1.73
C PRO A 80 -15.60 -3.00 -1.48
N THR A 81 -14.99 -4.10 -1.93
CA THR A 81 -15.50 -5.46 -1.78
C THR A 81 -14.69 -6.24 -0.73
N PRO A 82 -15.20 -7.37 -0.20
CA PRO A 82 -14.48 -8.23 0.76
C PRO A 82 -13.33 -9.06 0.17
N SER A 83 -12.76 -8.63 -0.95
CA SER A 83 -11.67 -9.33 -1.63
C SER A 83 -10.44 -8.43 -1.70
N TYR A 84 -9.33 -8.91 -1.13
CA TYR A 84 -8.00 -8.30 -1.30
C TYR A 84 -7.18 -9.00 -2.41
N GLU A 85 -7.82 -9.82 -3.25
CA GLU A 85 -7.17 -10.38 -4.44
C GLU A 85 -6.94 -9.29 -5.50
N PRO A 86 -5.75 -9.19 -6.10
CA PRO A 86 -5.43 -8.13 -7.06
C PRO A 86 -6.21 -8.28 -8.37
N SER A 87 -6.68 -7.15 -8.91
CA SER A 87 -7.18 -7.00 -10.28
C SER A 87 -6.03 -6.97 -11.30
N GLN A 88 -6.35 -7.01 -12.60
CA GLN A 88 -5.31 -6.86 -13.65
C GLN A 88 -4.67 -5.46 -13.61
N GLU A 89 -5.45 -4.45 -13.27
CA GLU A 89 -5.01 -3.08 -13.05
C GLU A 89 -4.03 -2.99 -11.87
N ASP A 90 -4.26 -3.74 -10.80
CA ASP A 90 -3.34 -3.80 -9.66
C ASP A 90 -1.99 -4.39 -10.05
N PHE A 91 -1.98 -5.51 -10.79
CA PHE A 91 -0.73 -6.10 -11.31
C PHE A 91 0.07 -5.11 -12.17
N SER A 92 -0.61 -4.27 -12.95
CA SER A 92 0.05 -3.23 -13.74
C SER A 92 0.72 -2.17 -12.85
N THR A 93 0.09 -1.82 -11.73
CA THR A 93 0.66 -0.94 -10.71
C THR A 93 1.84 -1.61 -10.01
N PHE A 94 1.74 -2.91 -9.72
CA PHE A 94 2.77 -3.68 -9.03
C PHE A 94 4.09 -3.71 -9.80
N GLY A 95 4.01 -3.90 -11.12
CA GLY A 95 5.19 -3.86 -11.98
C GLY A 95 5.78 -2.47 -12.21
N SER A 96 5.05 -1.40 -11.87
CA SER A 96 5.42 -0.03 -12.25
C SER A 96 6.20 0.75 -11.19
N TYR A 97 6.00 0.45 -9.90
CA TYR A 97 6.63 1.22 -8.82
C TYR A 97 6.63 0.48 -7.48
N GLY A 98 7.76 0.53 -6.76
CA GLY A 98 7.87 -0.05 -5.42
C GLY A 98 8.06 -1.57 -5.44
N ARG A 99 8.21 -2.14 -4.25
CA ARG A 99 8.47 -3.56 -4.00
C ARG A 99 7.47 -4.20 -3.04
N VAL A 100 6.60 -3.39 -2.43
CA VAL A 100 5.51 -3.84 -1.55
C VAL A 100 4.20 -3.19 -1.98
N HIS A 101 3.18 -4.00 -2.13
CA HIS A 101 1.83 -3.55 -2.46
C HIS A 101 0.86 -4.13 -1.46
N ILE A 102 0.00 -3.30 -0.88
CA ILE A 102 -0.98 -3.75 0.11
C ILE A 102 -2.38 -3.46 -0.42
N ILE A 103 -3.25 -4.45 -0.34
CA ILE A 103 -4.68 -4.29 -0.61
C ILE A 103 -5.43 -4.47 0.70
N MET A 104 -6.24 -3.49 1.09
CA MET A 104 -7.17 -3.59 2.23
C MET A 104 -8.61 -3.69 1.72
N ALA A 105 -9.31 -4.76 2.06
CA ALA A 105 -10.66 -5.03 1.61
C ALA A 105 -11.71 -4.58 2.64
N TYR A 106 -12.94 -4.33 2.19
CA TYR A 106 -14.08 -4.14 3.08
C TYR A 106 -14.26 -5.38 4.00
N PRO A 107 -14.49 -5.24 5.32
CA PRO A 107 -14.92 -4.05 6.06
C PRO A 107 -13.79 -3.16 6.60
N TYR A 108 -12.58 -3.28 6.06
CA TYR A 108 -11.39 -2.48 6.40
C TYR A 108 -10.92 -2.71 7.84
N ASP A 109 -11.08 -3.92 8.37
CA ASP A 109 -10.54 -4.26 9.68
C ASP A 109 -9.04 -4.63 9.61
N MET A 110 -8.44 -4.87 10.78
CA MET A 110 -7.01 -5.16 10.90
C MET A 110 -6.60 -6.53 10.35
N ASP A 111 -7.57 -7.37 9.97
CA ASP A 111 -7.37 -8.70 9.39
C ASP A 111 -7.72 -8.73 7.89
N SER A 112 -8.34 -7.67 7.37
CA SER A 112 -8.84 -7.57 5.99
C SER A 112 -7.83 -6.95 5.03
N TRP A 113 -6.57 -7.41 5.07
CA TRP A 113 -5.54 -6.91 4.16
C TRP A 113 -4.53 -7.99 3.76
N GLN A 114 -3.90 -7.80 2.60
CA GLN A 114 -2.84 -8.68 2.11
C GLN A 114 -1.74 -7.86 1.46
N ALA A 115 -0.49 -8.22 1.75
CA ALA A 115 0.68 -7.67 1.08
C ALA A 115 1.15 -8.57 -0.07
N TYR A 116 1.70 -7.94 -1.11
CA TYR A 116 2.23 -8.55 -2.32
C TYR A 116 3.58 -7.94 -2.68
N ASP A 117 4.44 -8.72 -3.32
CA ASP A 117 5.63 -8.20 -4.00
C ASP A 117 5.29 -7.67 -5.40
N SER A 118 6.29 -7.12 -6.11
CA SER A 118 6.12 -6.58 -7.47
C SER A 118 5.75 -7.61 -8.54
N THR A 119 5.84 -8.91 -8.23
CA THR A 119 5.37 -10.01 -9.09
C THR A 119 3.93 -10.42 -8.76
N GLY A 120 3.34 -9.83 -7.73
CA GLY A 120 2.03 -10.18 -7.18
C GLY A 120 2.02 -11.45 -6.34
N LYS A 121 3.18 -11.91 -5.88
CA LYS A 121 3.26 -13.00 -4.92
C LYS A 121 2.95 -12.46 -3.52
N LYS A 122 2.10 -13.19 -2.78
CA LYS A 122 1.78 -12.87 -1.38
C LYS A 122 3.05 -12.85 -0.53
N ILE A 123 3.20 -11.79 0.27
CA ILE A 123 4.26 -11.65 1.28
C ILE A 123 3.63 -11.44 2.65
N GLU A 124 4.31 -11.91 3.68
CA GLU A 124 3.90 -11.72 5.07
C GLU A 124 4.59 -10.49 5.65
N LEU A 125 3.81 -9.65 6.33
CA LEU A 125 4.29 -8.51 7.11
C LEU A 125 3.78 -8.67 8.54
N GLU A 126 4.68 -8.57 9.50
CA GLU A 126 4.33 -8.57 10.92
C GLU A 126 3.60 -7.27 11.29
N LEU A 127 2.51 -7.39 12.05
CA LEU A 127 1.84 -6.23 12.63
C LEU A 127 2.61 -5.78 13.88
N ILE A 128 3.23 -4.61 13.81
CA ILE A 128 4.03 -4.03 14.90
C ILE A 128 3.21 -2.98 15.66
N GLU A 129 3.26 -2.96 16.99
CA GLU A 129 2.58 -1.93 17.81
C GLU A 129 3.24 -0.54 17.69
#